data_AF-A0A7K5QP16-F1
#
_entry.id   AF-A0A7K5QP16-F1
#
_cell.length_a   1.000
_cell.length_b   1.000
_cell.length_c   1.000
_cell.angle_alpha   90.00
_cell.angle_beta   90.00
_cell.angle_gamma   90.00
#
_symmetry.space_group_name_H-M   'P 1'
#
loop_
_entity.id
_entity.type
_entity.pdbx_description
1 polymer ?
#
loop_
_entity_poly.entity_id
_entity_poly.type
_entity_poly.pdbx_seq_one_letter_code
_entity_poly.pdbx_strand_id
1 'polypeptide(L)'
;LDGLNASQIKEIREKSEKFAFQAEVNRMMKLIINSLYKNKEIFLRELISNASDALDKIRLISLTDENALAGNEELTVKIKCDKEKNMLHVTDTGIGMTKEELVKNLGTIAKSGTSEFLNKMTEMQDDSQSTSELIGQFGVGFYSAFLVADRVIVTSKHNNDTQHIWESDSNEFSVISDPRGNTLGRGTTITLVLKEEASDYLELDTVKNLVKKYSQFINFPIYVWS
;
A
#
# COMPACT_ATOMS: atom_id res chain seq x y z
N LEU A 1 5.00 8.77 11.36
CA LEU A 1 3.52 8.81 11.38
C LEU A 1 3.11 10.22 11.80
N ASP A 2 2.32 10.90 10.98
CA ASP A 2 1.90 12.27 11.28
C ASP A 2 1.17 12.35 12.63
N GLY A 3 1.57 13.33 13.44
CA GLY A 3 0.99 13.59 14.77
C GLY A 3 1.55 12.76 15.93
N LEU A 4 2.52 11.87 15.71
CA LEU A 4 3.15 11.06 16.77
C LEU A 4 4.63 11.41 16.94
N ASN A 5 5.05 11.60 18.19
CA ASN A 5 6.46 11.80 18.52
C ASN A 5 7.24 10.46 18.60
N ALA A 6 8.56 10.54 18.70
CA ALA A 6 9.43 9.34 18.72
C ALA A 6 9.13 8.38 19.89
N SER A 7 8.77 8.91 21.06
CA SER A 7 8.43 8.11 22.23
C SER A 7 7.12 7.34 22.02
N GLN A 8 6.11 7.99 21.45
CA GLN A 8 4.83 7.35 21.13
C GLN A 8 5.01 6.29 20.05
N ILE A 9 5.81 6.55 19.02
CA ILE A 9 6.13 5.55 17.97
C ILE A 9 6.82 4.32 18.59
N LYS A 10 7.75 4.55 19.54
CA LYS A 10 8.42 3.45 20.24
C LYS A 10 7.42 2.61 21.06
N GLU A 11 6.56 3.26 21.83
CA GLU A 11 5.55 2.59 22.65
C GLU A 11 4.54 1.78 21.82
N ILE A 12 4.11 2.32 20.68
CA ILE A 12 3.27 1.62 19.70
C ILE A 12 3.97 0.34 19.24
N ARG A 13 5.24 0.42 18.84
CA ARG A 13 5.99 -0.76 18.37
C ARG A 13 6.14 -1.82 19.46
N GLU A 14 6.37 -1.40 20.71
CA GLU A 14 6.46 -2.32 21.86
C GLU A 14 5.13 -3.02 22.17
N LYS A 15 3.99 -2.33 21.99
CA LYS A 15 2.65 -2.86 22.26
C LYS A 15 2.00 -3.57 21.07
N SER A 16 2.59 -3.47 19.88
CA SER A 16 2.05 -4.03 18.65
C SER A 16 2.04 -5.56 18.66
N GLU A 17 1.02 -6.15 18.06
CA GLU A 17 0.95 -7.60 17.85
C GLU A 17 1.82 -7.95 16.65
N LYS A 18 2.80 -8.84 16.85
CA LYS A 18 3.80 -9.20 15.84
C LYS A 18 3.42 -10.50 15.12
N PHE A 19 3.68 -10.52 13.82
CA PHE A 19 3.40 -11.64 12.93
C PHE A 19 4.58 -11.88 12.00
N ALA A 20 4.84 -13.15 11.69
CA ALA A 20 5.72 -13.52 10.61
C ALA A 20 4.92 -13.63 9.30
N PHE A 21 5.53 -13.23 8.18
CA PHE A 21 4.99 -13.55 6.87
C PHE A 21 4.97 -15.07 6.63
N GLN A 22 3.97 -15.55 5.90
CA GLN A 22 3.98 -16.92 5.38
C GLN A 22 5.20 -17.12 4.45
N ALA A 23 5.71 -18.35 4.39
CA ALA A 23 6.93 -18.68 3.64
C ALA A 23 6.81 -18.30 2.15
N GLU A 24 5.62 -18.46 1.59
CA GLU A 24 5.30 -18.14 0.21
C GLU A 24 5.29 -16.63 -0.06
N VAL A 25 4.84 -15.82 0.91
CA VAL A 25 4.91 -14.34 0.83
C VAL A 25 6.38 -13.91 0.82
N ASN A 26 7.20 -14.49 1.69
CA ASN A 26 8.65 -14.23 1.71
C ASN A 26 9.32 -14.60 0.37
N ARG A 27 8.96 -15.75 -0.22
CA ARG A 27 9.48 -16.16 -1.54
C ARG A 27 9.03 -15.18 -2.63
N MET A 28 7.77 -14.77 -2.61
CA MET A 28 7.21 -13.81 -3.56
C MET A 28 7.93 -12.45 -3.48
N MET A 29 8.12 -11.91 -2.27
CA MET A 29 8.82 -10.64 -2.08
C MET A 29 10.22 -10.67 -2.69
N LYS A 30 10.99 -11.75 -2.44
CA LYS A 30 12.32 -11.93 -3.04
C LYS A 30 12.29 -11.95 -4.57
N LEU A 31 11.30 -12.63 -5.17
CA LEU A 31 11.16 -12.70 -6.63
C LEU A 31 10.80 -11.33 -7.24
N ILE A 32 9.86 -10.60 -6.63
CA ILE A 32 9.46 -9.25 -7.05
C ILE A 32 10.66 -8.31 -6.97
N ILE A 33 11.37 -8.31 -5.84
CA ILE A 33 12.53 -7.43 -5.61
C ILE A 33 13.64 -7.70 -6.63
N ASN A 34 13.95 -8.97 -6.91
CA ASN A 34 15.00 -9.32 -7.86
C ASN A 34 14.61 -9.04 -9.32
N SER A 35 13.38 -9.32 -9.70
CA SER A 35 12.94 -9.22 -11.11
C SER A 35 12.63 -7.79 -11.54
N LEU A 36 12.14 -6.96 -10.62
CA LEU A 36 11.78 -5.57 -10.90
C LEU A 36 12.87 -4.55 -10.52
N TYR A 37 14.05 -5.00 -10.10
CA TYR A 37 15.12 -4.12 -9.63
C TYR A 37 15.45 -2.97 -10.62
N LYS A 38 15.28 -3.22 -11.93
CA LYS A 38 15.52 -2.24 -13.00
C LYS A 38 14.41 -1.21 -13.18
N ASN A 39 13.16 -1.54 -12.85
CA ASN A 39 11.98 -0.70 -13.10
C ASN A 39 11.27 -0.38 -11.77
N LYS A 40 12.00 0.29 -10.87
CA LYS A 40 11.50 0.56 -9.50
C LYS A 40 10.25 1.45 -9.49
N GLU A 41 10.09 2.36 -10.46
CA GLU A 41 8.96 3.30 -10.57
C GLU A 41 7.57 2.63 -10.59
N ILE A 42 7.52 1.33 -10.89
CA ILE A 42 6.29 0.56 -10.96
C ILE A 42 5.54 0.49 -9.63
N PHE A 43 6.23 0.70 -8.50
CA PHE A 43 5.57 0.70 -7.19
C PHE A 43 4.40 1.69 -7.15
N LEU A 44 4.56 2.87 -7.74
CA LEU A 44 3.53 3.90 -7.69
C LEU A 44 2.32 3.53 -8.55
N ARG A 45 2.53 2.86 -9.69
CA ARG A 45 1.46 2.28 -10.51
C ARG A 45 0.62 1.32 -9.67
N GLU A 46 1.27 0.39 -8.97
CA GLU A 46 0.59 -0.63 -8.17
C GLU A 46 -0.17 -0.03 -6.99
N LEU A 47 0.41 0.95 -6.29
CA LEU A 47 -0.28 1.61 -5.17
C LEU A 47 -1.50 2.42 -5.65
N ILE A 48 -1.39 3.11 -6.78
CA ILE A 48 -2.52 3.83 -7.40
C ILE A 48 -3.62 2.85 -7.85
N SER A 49 -3.25 1.71 -8.45
CA SER A 49 -4.21 0.68 -8.86
C SER A 49 -4.97 0.13 -7.66
N ASN A 50 -4.27 -0.21 -6.58
CA ASN A 50 -4.88 -0.71 -5.35
C ASN A 50 -5.83 0.32 -4.71
N ALA A 51 -5.44 1.59 -4.73
CA ALA A 51 -6.29 2.69 -4.27
C ALA A 51 -7.57 2.83 -5.13
N SER A 52 -7.45 2.72 -6.45
CA SER A 52 -8.60 2.73 -7.37
C SER A 52 -9.54 1.55 -7.10
N ASP A 53 -9.01 0.34 -6.93
CA ASP A 53 -9.82 -0.84 -6.59
C ASP A 53 -10.56 -0.65 -5.26
N ALA A 54 -9.93 -0.03 -4.26
CA ALA A 54 -10.55 0.26 -2.97
C ALA A 54 -11.69 1.29 -3.11
N LEU A 55 -11.53 2.29 -3.98
CA LEU A 55 -12.55 3.29 -4.30
C LEU A 55 -13.73 2.68 -5.06
N ASP A 56 -13.47 1.83 -6.05
CA ASP A 56 -14.53 1.14 -6.77
C ASP A 56 -15.32 0.19 -5.86
N LYS A 57 -14.66 -0.53 -4.94
CA LYS A 57 -15.35 -1.37 -3.95
C LYS A 57 -16.32 -0.58 -3.09
N ILE A 58 -15.90 0.54 -2.50
CA ILE A 58 -16.81 1.32 -1.64
C ILE A 58 -17.93 1.97 -2.46
N ARG A 59 -17.63 2.41 -3.69
CA ARG A 59 -18.62 2.93 -4.63
C ARG A 59 -19.69 1.88 -4.95
N LEU A 60 -19.31 0.63 -5.21
CA LEU A 60 -20.26 -0.46 -5.46
C LEU A 60 -21.13 -0.75 -4.22
N ILE A 61 -20.54 -0.76 -3.02
CA ILE A 61 -21.30 -0.95 -1.76
C ILE A 61 -22.30 0.18 -1.56
N SER A 62 -21.92 1.42 -1.89
CA SER A 62 -22.80 2.60 -1.76
C SER A 62 -24.06 2.55 -2.64
N LEU A 63 -24.10 1.67 -3.65
CA LEU A 63 -25.31 1.42 -4.44
C LEU A 63 -26.39 0.66 -3.65
N THR A 64 -26.00 0.00 -2.55
CA THR A 64 -26.88 -0.86 -1.75
C THR A 64 -26.93 -0.48 -0.27
N ASP A 65 -26.01 0.36 0.21
CA ASP A 65 -25.96 0.87 1.57
C ASP A 65 -25.80 2.40 1.55
N GLU A 66 -26.86 3.11 1.94
CA GLU A 66 -26.90 4.58 2.00
C GLU A 66 -25.87 5.18 2.97
N ASN A 67 -25.42 4.41 3.97
CA ASN A 67 -24.46 4.87 4.97
C ASN A 67 -23.01 4.51 4.62
N ALA A 68 -22.76 3.84 3.50
CA ALA A 68 -21.42 3.39 3.12
C ALA A 68 -20.40 4.54 3.06
N LEU A 69 -20.85 5.73 2.64
CA LEU A 69 -19.99 6.91 2.49
C LEU A 69 -19.97 7.84 3.71
N ALA A 70 -20.75 7.58 4.77
CA ALA A 70 -20.93 8.50 5.90
C ALA A 70 -19.63 8.87 6.64
N GLY A 71 -18.62 7.99 6.63
CA GLY A 71 -17.31 8.27 7.22
C GLY A 71 -16.42 9.21 6.41
N ASN A 72 -16.65 9.35 5.09
CA ASN A 72 -15.95 10.23 4.17
C ASN A 72 -16.66 10.24 2.80
N GLU A 73 -17.24 11.35 2.36
CA GLU A 73 -18.00 11.39 1.09
C GLU A 73 -17.10 11.43 -0.15
N GLU A 74 -15.84 11.84 0.00
CA GLU A 74 -14.91 11.96 -1.11
C GLU A 74 -14.48 10.58 -1.63
N LEU A 75 -14.31 10.46 -2.95
CA LEU A 75 -13.71 9.32 -3.62
C LEU A 75 -12.46 9.78 -4.37
N THR A 76 -11.32 9.80 -3.70
CA THR A 76 -10.08 10.42 -4.20
C THR A 76 -8.84 9.61 -3.82
N VAL A 77 -7.77 9.80 -4.58
CA VAL A 77 -6.41 9.42 -4.19
C VAL A 77 -5.59 10.70 -4.00
N LYS A 78 -4.88 10.83 -2.89
CA LYS A 78 -4.04 11.98 -2.54
C LYS A 78 -2.63 11.48 -2.28
N ILE A 79 -1.65 12.09 -2.94
CA ILE A 79 -0.24 11.73 -2.84
C ILE A 79 0.54 12.92 -2.27
N LYS A 80 1.34 12.69 -1.24
CA LYS A 80 2.12 13.72 -0.56
C LYS A 80 3.55 13.26 -0.35
N CYS A 81 4.51 14.08 -0.75
CA CYS A 81 5.93 13.91 -0.44
C CYS A 81 6.28 14.70 0.82
N ASP A 82 6.92 14.07 1.79
CA ASP A 82 7.47 14.68 3.01
C ASP A 82 9.00 14.50 2.99
N LYS A 83 9.69 15.49 2.43
CA LYS A 83 11.16 15.48 2.31
C LYS A 83 11.86 15.49 3.67
N GLU A 84 11.29 16.20 4.64
CA GLU A 84 11.87 16.34 5.98
C GLU A 84 11.88 15.00 6.73
N LYS A 85 10.84 14.20 6.54
CA LYS A 85 10.73 12.87 7.18
C LYS A 85 11.18 11.72 6.30
N ASN A 86 11.63 11.98 5.06
CA ASN A 86 11.97 10.97 4.07
C ASN A 86 10.78 9.99 3.81
N MET A 87 9.58 10.55 3.62
CA MET A 87 8.35 9.78 3.47
C MET A 87 7.55 10.15 2.22
N LEU A 88 7.00 9.12 1.55
CA LEU A 88 5.99 9.29 0.51
C LEU A 88 4.67 8.68 0.99
N HIS A 89 3.59 9.44 0.89
CA HIS A 89 2.25 9.02 1.31
C HIS A 89 1.35 8.85 0.09
N VAL A 90 0.63 7.73 0.01
CA VAL A 90 -0.47 7.49 -0.92
C VAL A 90 -1.72 7.21 -0.09
N THR A 91 -2.67 8.13 -0.12
CA THR A 91 -3.90 8.09 0.69
C THR A 91 -5.11 7.97 -0.23
N ASP A 92 -5.91 6.94 -0.04
CA ASP A 92 -7.21 6.77 -0.68
C ASP A 92 -8.34 6.89 0.33
N THR A 93 -9.52 7.27 -0.15
CA THR A 93 -10.78 7.27 0.62
C THR A 93 -11.66 6.08 0.28
N GLY A 94 -11.05 4.95 -0.10
CA GLY A 94 -11.72 3.71 -0.47
C GLY A 94 -12.37 2.99 0.71
N ILE A 95 -12.62 1.69 0.54
CA ILE A 95 -13.30 0.86 1.56
C ILE A 95 -12.51 0.71 2.87
N GLY A 96 -11.18 0.81 2.83
CA GLY A 96 -10.30 0.53 3.96
C GLY A 96 -10.19 -0.98 4.25
N MET A 97 -9.51 -1.32 5.34
CA MET A 97 -9.31 -2.70 5.82
C MET A 97 -9.52 -2.74 7.34
N THR A 98 -10.18 -3.80 7.79
CA THR A 98 -10.26 -4.17 9.21
C THR A 98 -8.90 -4.73 9.70
N LYS A 99 -8.73 -4.90 11.03
CA LYS A 99 -7.54 -5.55 11.59
C LYS A 99 -7.30 -6.94 10.99
N GLU A 100 -8.37 -7.74 10.87
CA GLU A 100 -8.31 -9.09 10.30
C GLU A 100 -7.87 -9.05 8.83
N GLU A 101 -8.43 -8.13 8.05
CA GLU A 101 -8.06 -7.95 6.65
C GLU A 101 -6.61 -7.45 6.48
N LEU A 102 -6.10 -6.59 7.36
CA LEU A 102 -4.69 -6.18 7.34
C LEU A 102 -3.76 -7.39 7.54
N VAL A 103 -4.05 -8.23 8.54
CA VAL A 103 -3.26 -9.43 8.82
C VAL A 103 -3.36 -10.42 7.66
N LYS A 104 -4.58 -10.68 7.17
CA LYS A 104 -4.83 -11.67 6.13
C LYS A 104 -4.36 -11.20 4.75
N ASN A 105 -4.78 -10.04 4.28
CA ASN A 105 -4.52 -9.58 2.91
C ASN A 105 -3.07 -9.17 2.68
N LEU A 106 -2.39 -8.60 3.68
CA LEU A 106 -0.99 -8.16 3.55
C LEU A 106 0.02 -9.18 4.12
N GLY A 107 -0.39 -10.01 5.07
CA GLY A 107 0.47 -10.98 5.73
C GLY A 107 0.39 -12.41 5.19
N THR A 108 -0.66 -12.76 4.45
CA THR A 108 -0.90 -14.13 3.95
C THR A 108 -1.25 -14.15 2.48
N ILE A 109 -1.07 -15.31 1.84
CA ILE A 109 -1.59 -15.56 0.50
C ILE A 109 -3.10 -15.75 0.59
N ALA A 110 -3.85 -14.65 0.56
CA ALA A 110 -5.31 -14.67 0.65
C ALA A 110 -6.00 -14.94 -0.69
N LYS A 111 -5.27 -14.96 -1.83
CA LYS A 111 -5.84 -15.13 -3.18
C LYS A 111 -5.14 -16.23 -3.97
N SER A 112 -5.93 -17.01 -4.72
CA SER A 112 -5.45 -18.00 -5.71
C SER A 112 -4.46 -17.41 -6.71
N GLY A 113 -4.58 -16.11 -7.01
CA GLY A 113 -3.69 -15.40 -7.91
C GLY A 113 -2.22 -15.39 -7.46
N THR A 114 -1.93 -15.40 -6.16
CA THR A 114 -0.54 -15.38 -5.68
C THR A 114 0.17 -16.73 -5.91
N SER A 115 -0.54 -17.85 -5.76
CA SER A 115 0.00 -19.17 -6.06
C SER A 115 0.22 -19.35 -7.57
N GLU A 116 -0.72 -18.90 -8.40
CA GLU A 116 -0.56 -18.93 -9.86
C GLU A 116 0.60 -18.04 -10.31
N PHE A 117 0.76 -16.87 -9.70
CA PHE A 117 1.91 -15.99 -9.92
C PHE A 117 3.24 -16.68 -9.63
N LEU A 118 3.37 -17.33 -8.48
CA LEU A 118 4.60 -18.03 -8.10
C LEU A 118 4.98 -19.14 -9.09
N ASN A 119 3.98 -19.84 -9.63
CA ASN A 119 4.19 -20.86 -10.66
C ASN A 119 4.72 -20.22 -11.96
N LYS A 120 4.03 -19.20 -12.49
CA LYS A 120 4.44 -18.51 -13.72
C LYS A 120 5.80 -17.82 -13.59
N MET A 121 6.09 -17.17 -12.46
CA MET A 121 7.40 -16.57 -12.19
C MET A 121 8.54 -17.59 -12.18
N THR A 122 8.30 -18.78 -11.62
CA THR A 122 9.31 -19.84 -11.58
C THR A 122 9.58 -20.38 -12.99
N GLU A 123 8.59 -20.36 -13.88
CA GLU A 123 8.72 -20.76 -15.28
C GLU A 123 9.42 -19.71 -16.17
N MET A 124 9.43 -18.43 -15.78
CA MET A 124 9.82 -17.29 -16.63
C MET A 124 11.14 -16.59 -16.21
N GLN A 125 12.06 -17.28 -15.52
CA GLN A 125 13.22 -16.70 -14.82
C GLN A 125 14.16 -15.75 -15.61
N ASP A 126 14.00 -15.53 -16.92
CA ASP A 126 14.89 -14.70 -17.75
C ASP A 126 14.27 -13.45 -18.41
N ASP A 127 12.95 -13.18 -18.30
CA ASP A 127 12.34 -12.02 -18.98
C ASP A 127 11.62 -11.02 -18.05
N SER A 128 12.36 -9.96 -17.70
CA SER A 128 11.90 -8.87 -16.82
C SER A 128 10.70 -8.06 -17.34
N GLN A 129 10.44 -8.03 -18.65
CA GLN A 129 9.30 -7.26 -19.18
C GLN A 129 7.96 -7.95 -18.89
N SER A 130 7.90 -9.26 -19.11
CA SER A 130 6.70 -10.06 -18.81
C SER A 130 6.29 -10.03 -17.33
N THR A 131 7.28 -9.89 -16.45
CA THR A 131 7.07 -9.95 -15.00
C THR A 131 6.24 -8.77 -14.47
N SER A 132 6.40 -7.57 -15.05
CA SER A 132 5.67 -6.37 -14.63
C SER A 132 4.17 -6.45 -14.93
N GLU A 133 3.80 -7.12 -16.02
CA GLU A 133 2.39 -7.32 -16.42
C GLU A 133 1.69 -8.33 -15.49
N LEU A 134 2.39 -9.40 -15.12
CA LEU A 134 1.87 -10.43 -14.22
C LEU A 134 1.58 -9.88 -12.82
N ILE A 135 2.42 -8.96 -12.30
CA ILE A 135 2.23 -8.40 -10.95
C ILE A 135 0.88 -7.70 -10.78
N GLY A 136 0.47 -6.94 -11.80
CA GLY A 136 -0.84 -6.29 -11.82
C GLY A 136 -1.99 -7.29 -11.95
N GLN A 137 -1.82 -8.33 -12.75
CA GLN A 137 -2.84 -9.37 -12.95
C GLN A 137 -3.12 -10.19 -11.68
N PHE A 138 -2.10 -10.43 -10.85
CA PHE A 138 -2.19 -11.31 -9.69
C PHE A 138 -2.40 -10.58 -8.36
N GLY A 139 -2.43 -9.25 -8.36
CA GLY A 139 -2.71 -8.45 -7.15
C GLY A 139 -1.60 -8.54 -6.10
N VAL A 140 -0.36 -8.75 -6.54
CA VAL A 140 0.84 -8.83 -5.67
C VAL A 140 1.64 -7.53 -5.66
N GLY A 141 1.11 -6.50 -6.34
CA GLY A 141 1.76 -5.21 -6.52
C GLY A 141 2.10 -4.45 -5.25
N PHE A 142 1.40 -4.69 -4.13
CA PHE A 142 1.71 -4.05 -2.84
C PHE A 142 3.18 -4.23 -2.44
N TYR A 143 3.76 -5.42 -2.63
CA TYR A 143 5.12 -5.72 -2.20
C TYR A 143 6.20 -5.04 -3.06
N SER A 144 5.84 -4.51 -4.23
CA SER A 144 6.77 -3.68 -5.03
C SER A 144 7.17 -2.38 -4.31
N ALA A 145 6.42 -1.96 -3.29
CA ALA A 145 6.80 -0.84 -2.42
C ALA A 145 8.18 -1.03 -1.76
N PHE A 146 8.57 -2.27 -1.43
CA PHE A 146 9.88 -2.57 -0.83
C PHE A 146 11.06 -2.43 -1.81
N LEU A 147 10.81 -2.18 -3.11
CA LEU A 147 11.84 -1.78 -4.06
C LEU A 147 12.46 -0.42 -3.70
N VAL A 148 11.64 0.48 -3.15
CA VAL A 148 11.99 1.88 -2.88
C VAL A 148 11.92 2.26 -1.41
N ALA A 149 11.35 1.41 -0.55
CA ALA A 149 11.17 1.68 0.87
C ALA A 149 11.88 0.64 1.75
N ASP A 150 12.56 1.11 2.80
CA ASP A 150 13.07 0.26 3.88
C ASP A 150 11.94 -0.17 4.83
N ARG A 151 10.87 0.63 4.88
CA ARG A 151 9.71 0.37 5.71
C ARG A 151 8.43 0.83 5.06
N VAL A 152 7.40 -0.01 5.16
CA VAL A 152 6.05 0.30 4.69
C VAL A 152 5.12 0.35 5.90
N ILE A 153 4.38 1.44 6.02
CA ILE A 153 3.39 1.66 7.08
C ILE A 153 2.03 1.86 6.43
N VAL A 154 1.06 1.03 6.77
CA VAL A 154 -0.31 1.08 6.25
C VAL A 154 -1.24 1.46 7.39
N THR A 155 -1.79 2.67 7.35
CA THR A 155 -2.88 3.08 8.25
C THR A 155 -4.19 2.87 7.54
N SER A 156 -5.14 2.12 8.10
CA SER A 156 -6.42 1.88 7.43
C SER A 156 -7.60 1.96 8.40
N LYS A 157 -8.72 2.48 7.89
CA LYS A 157 -10.00 2.59 8.59
C LYS A 157 -11.11 2.04 7.69
N HIS A 158 -11.65 0.88 8.07
CA HIS A 158 -12.85 0.30 7.47
C HIS A 158 -14.11 0.72 8.25
N ASN A 159 -15.28 0.82 7.62
CA ASN A 159 -16.52 1.23 8.30
C ASN A 159 -16.86 0.35 9.52
N ASN A 160 -16.61 -0.96 9.41
CA ASN A 160 -16.94 -1.97 10.43
C ASN A 160 -15.85 -2.18 11.49
N ASP A 161 -14.80 -1.35 11.53
CA ASP A 161 -13.72 -1.50 12.51
C ASP A 161 -13.12 -0.15 12.90
N THR A 162 -12.32 -0.13 13.97
CA THR A 162 -11.48 0.99 14.36
C THR A 162 -10.29 1.17 13.40
N GLN A 163 -9.64 2.33 13.46
CA GLN A 163 -8.44 2.58 12.65
C GLN A 163 -7.27 1.76 13.19
N HIS A 164 -6.52 1.14 12.29
CA HIS A 164 -5.36 0.32 12.63
C HIS A 164 -4.13 0.75 11.84
N ILE A 165 -2.97 0.46 12.40
CA ILE A 165 -1.67 0.63 11.77
C ILE A 165 -1.05 -0.75 11.59
N TRP A 166 -0.70 -1.07 10.35
CA TRP A 166 0.16 -2.18 9.97
C TRP A 166 1.55 -1.61 9.60
N GLU A 167 2.63 -2.23 10.06
CA GLU A 167 4.00 -1.78 9.79
C GLU A 167 4.92 -2.98 9.52
N SER A 168 5.75 -2.88 8.48
CA SER A 168 6.69 -3.94 8.10
C SER A 168 7.97 -3.39 7.48
N ASP A 169 9.06 -4.13 7.71
CA ASP A 169 10.38 -3.97 7.10
C ASP A 169 10.70 -5.07 6.05
N SER A 170 9.67 -5.80 5.58
CA SER A 170 9.72 -6.99 4.73
C SER A 170 10.13 -8.32 5.40
N ASN A 171 10.60 -8.33 6.65
CA ASN A 171 10.95 -9.56 7.36
C ASN A 171 9.79 -10.05 8.24
N GLU A 172 9.24 -9.14 9.03
CA GLU A 172 8.06 -9.35 9.86
C GLU A 172 7.10 -8.19 9.68
N PHE A 173 5.88 -8.33 10.21
CA PHE A 173 4.95 -7.21 10.29
C PHE A 173 4.28 -7.17 11.66
N SER A 174 3.77 -5.99 11.99
CA SER A 174 3.03 -5.78 13.23
C SER A 174 1.73 -5.06 12.96
N VAL A 175 0.72 -5.29 13.80
CA VAL A 175 -0.57 -4.61 13.73
C VAL A 175 -0.97 -4.08 15.10
N ILE A 176 -1.48 -2.86 15.14
CA ILE A 176 -1.96 -2.21 16.37
C ILE A 176 -3.12 -1.27 16.05
N SER A 177 -4.03 -1.06 17.00
CA SER A 177 -5.03 0.00 16.91
C SER A 177 -4.34 1.36 16.90
N ASP A 178 -4.82 2.28 16.06
CA ASP A 178 -4.20 3.60 15.92
C ASP A 178 -4.50 4.46 17.17
N PRO A 179 -3.49 4.88 17.94
CA PRO A 179 -3.70 5.67 19.14
C PRO A 179 -4.22 7.09 18.86
N ARG A 180 -4.17 7.54 17.60
CA ARG A 180 -4.75 8.83 17.18
C ARG A 180 -6.27 8.77 17.02
N GLY A 181 -6.86 7.57 17.07
CA GLY A 181 -8.29 7.35 16.81
C GLY A 181 -8.60 7.38 15.31
N ASN A 182 -9.85 7.72 14.96
CA ASN A 182 -10.28 7.80 13.57
C ASN A 182 -9.85 9.13 12.92
N THR A 183 -8.70 9.14 12.27
CA THR A 183 -8.18 10.33 11.56
C THR A 183 -8.47 10.28 10.06
N LEU A 184 -8.75 9.10 9.51
CA LEU A 184 -8.99 8.92 8.07
C LEU A 184 -10.48 9.08 7.69
N GLY A 185 -11.39 8.93 8.65
CA GLY A 185 -12.82 8.79 8.39
C GLY A 185 -13.15 7.41 7.81
N ARG A 186 -12.61 7.13 6.62
CA ARG A 186 -12.59 5.85 5.91
C ARG A 186 -11.46 5.85 4.86
N GLY A 187 -10.85 4.69 4.62
CA GLY A 187 -9.87 4.48 3.55
C GLY A 187 -8.52 4.00 4.08
N THR A 188 -7.47 4.18 3.28
CA THR A 188 -6.12 3.71 3.60
C THR A 188 -5.07 4.77 3.29
N THR A 189 -4.06 4.89 4.12
CA THR A 189 -2.82 5.61 3.84
C THR A 189 -1.64 4.65 3.87
N ILE A 190 -0.99 4.49 2.72
CA ILE A 190 0.28 3.78 2.58
C ILE A 190 1.39 4.81 2.67
N THR A 191 2.23 4.70 3.69
CA THR A 191 3.40 5.53 3.92
C THR A 191 4.66 4.71 3.67
N LEU A 192 5.50 5.20 2.77
CA LEU A 192 6.79 4.61 2.43
C LEU A 192 7.88 5.41 3.13
N VAL A 193 8.65 4.76 4.00
CA VAL A 193 9.92 5.30 4.48
C VAL A 193 10.96 4.92 3.44
N LEU A 194 11.35 5.88 2.62
CA LEU A 194 12.14 5.63 1.42
C LEU A 194 13.59 5.27 1.76
N LYS A 195 14.20 4.46 0.90
CA LYS A 195 15.65 4.21 0.93
C LYS A 195 16.40 5.46 0.50
N GLU A 196 17.65 5.60 0.91
CA GLU A 196 18.49 6.76 0.52
C GLU A 196 18.60 6.88 -1.01
N GLU A 197 18.77 5.76 -1.72
CA GLU A 197 18.86 5.73 -3.18
C GLU A 197 17.52 5.96 -3.91
N ALA A 198 16.42 6.10 -3.17
CA ALA A 198 15.07 6.31 -3.70
C ALA A 198 14.55 7.74 -3.40
N SER A 199 15.43 8.64 -2.97
CA SER A 199 15.10 10.04 -2.64
C SER A 199 14.50 10.83 -3.81
N ASP A 200 14.77 10.44 -5.06
CA ASP A 200 14.15 11.04 -6.26
C ASP A 200 12.61 10.98 -6.24
N TYR A 201 12.00 10.01 -5.55
CA TYR A 201 10.55 9.91 -5.40
C TYR A 201 9.96 10.88 -4.36
N LEU A 202 10.78 11.74 -3.75
CA LEU A 202 10.34 12.90 -2.98
C LEU A 202 10.36 14.18 -3.79
N GLU A 203 10.91 14.16 -5.00
CA GLU A 203 10.85 15.28 -5.93
C GLU A 203 9.46 15.37 -6.56
N LEU A 204 8.85 16.54 -6.41
CA LEU A 204 7.46 16.77 -6.80
C LEU A 204 7.23 16.52 -8.30
N ASP A 205 8.18 16.93 -9.15
CA ASP A 205 8.08 16.74 -10.60
C ASP A 205 8.19 15.26 -10.99
N THR A 206 9.06 14.51 -10.31
CA THR A 206 9.17 13.05 -10.48
C THR A 206 7.83 12.39 -10.19
N VAL A 207 7.24 12.67 -9.02
CA VAL A 207 5.95 12.09 -8.64
C VAL A 207 4.82 12.52 -9.58
N LYS A 208 4.74 13.81 -9.95
CA LYS A 208 3.73 14.30 -10.91
C LYS A 208 3.84 13.59 -12.25
N ASN A 209 5.05 13.37 -12.77
CA ASN A 209 5.26 12.68 -14.04
C ASN A 209 4.85 11.21 -13.96
N LEU A 210 5.20 10.51 -12.88
CA LEU A 210 4.80 9.12 -12.65
C LEU A 210 3.29 8.97 -12.49
N VAL A 211 2.65 9.88 -11.72
CA VAL A 211 1.19 9.90 -11.58
C VAL A 211 0.53 10.08 -12.95
N LYS A 212 0.97 11.07 -13.76
CA LYS A 212 0.43 11.25 -15.12
C LYS A 212 0.64 10.04 -16.02
N LYS A 213 1.77 9.35 -15.90
CA LYS A 213 2.10 8.14 -16.68
C LYS A 213 1.16 6.98 -16.36
N TYR A 214 0.84 6.77 -15.09
CA TYR A 214 0.12 5.58 -14.63
C TYR A 214 -1.37 5.78 -14.32
N SER A 215 -1.85 7.02 -14.28
CA SER A 215 -3.25 7.32 -13.91
C SER A 215 -4.22 7.48 -15.09
N GLN A 216 -3.77 7.31 -16.34
CA GLN A 216 -4.57 7.60 -17.54
C GLN A 216 -5.90 6.83 -17.61
N PHE A 217 -5.98 5.65 -16.98
CA PHE A 217 -7.16 4.78 -16.98
C PHE A 217 -7.85 4.70 -15.61
N ILE A 218 -7.47 5.55 -14.65
CA ILE A 218 -8.05 5.57 -13.31
C ILE A 218 -9.28 6.48 -13.31
N ASN A 219 -10.42 5.94 -12.88
CA ASN A 219 -11.71 6.64 -12.91
C ASN A 219 -11.92 7.63 -11.75
N PHE A 220 -10.92 7.79 -10.88
CA PHE A 220 -11.00 8.62 -9.69
C PHE A 220 -9.96 9.75 -9.74
N PRO A 221 -10.29 10.94 -9.20
CA PRO A 221 -9.35 12.04 -9.15
C PRO A 221 -8.14 11.71 -8.27
N ILE A 222 -6.95 11.96 -8.83
CA ILE A 222 -5.68 11.83 -8.13
C ILE A 222 -5.06 13.20 -7.94
N TYR A 223 -4.78 13.56 -6.69
CA TYR A 223 -4.16 14.83 -6.32
C TYR A 223 -2.73 14.58 -5.85
N VAL A 224 -1.82 15.46 -6.24
CA VAL A 224 -0.46 15.50 -5.70
C VAL A 224 -0.33 16.80 -4.91
N TRP A 225 0.01 16.71 -3.63
CA TRP A 225 0.26 17.86 -2.77
C TRP A 225 1.49 18.61 -3.29
N SER A 226 1.30 19.86 -3.72
CA SER A 226 2.33 20.72 -4.30
C SER A 226 2.39 22.07 -3.60
#